data_AF-A0A2K5P1G9-F1
#
_entry.id   AF-A0A2K5P1G9-F1
#
_cell.length_a   1.000
_cell.length_b   1.000
_cell.length_c   1.000
_cell.angle_alpha   90.00
_cell.angle_beta   90.00
_cell.angle_gamma   90.00
#
_symmetry.space_group_name_H-M   'P 1'
#
loop_
_entity.id
_entity.type
_entity.pdbx_description
1 polymer ?
#
loop_
_entity_poly.entity_id
_entity_poly.type
_entity_poly.pdbx_seq_one_letter_code
_entity_poly.pdbx_strand_id
1 'polypeptide(L)'
;MSAGALGALQLPSVLTRLRADLLSYLRHVQWLRRAMGSSLKTLEPELGTLQTRLDRLLRRLQLLMSRLALPQLPPDPPAPPLAPPSSTWGGIRAAHAILGGLHLTLDWAVRGLLLLKTRL
;
A
#
# COMPACT_ATOMS: atom_id res chain seq x y z
N MET A 1 -7.26 8.74 -9.53
CA MET A 1 -5.91 9.28 -9.79
C MET A 1 -5.70 9.27 -11.30
N SER A 2 -5.13 10.32 -11.90
CA SER A 2 -4.92 10.41 -13.36
C SER A 2 -3.42 10.27 -13.70
N ALA A 3 -3.10 9.46 -14.72
CA ALA A 3 -1.73 9.26 -15.22
C ALA A 3 -1.07 10.58 -15.66
N GLY A 4 -1.88 11.48 -16.21
CA GLY A 4 -1.44 12.80 -16.66
C GLY A 4 -0.92 13.69 -15.54
N ALA A 5 -1.40 13.53 -14.30
CA ALA A 5 -0.87 14.27 -13.15
C ALA A 5 0.50 13.75 -12.72
N LEU A 6 0.77 12.45 -12.89
CA LEU A 6 2.09 11.85 -12.59
C LEU A 6 3.19 12.36 -13.52
N GLY A 7 2.86 12.74 -14.75
CA GLY A 7 3.80 13.36 -15.69
C GLY A 7 4.24 14.78 -15.29
N ALA A 8 3.51 15.45 -14.39
CA ALA A 8 3.87 16.75 -13.82
C ALA A 8 4.38 16.64 -12.37
N LEU A 9 4.12 15.52 -11.69
CA LEU A 9 4.58 15.28 -10.32
C LEU A 9 6.07 14.96 -10.31
N GLN A 10 6.80 15.66 -9.46
CA GLN A 10 8.21 15.37 -9.19
C GLN A 10 8.33 13.94 -8.64
N LEU A 11 9.27 13.16 -9.18
CA LEU A 11 9.63 11.80 -8.74
C LEU A 11 9.65 11.61 -7.20
N PRO A 12 10.19 12.55 -6.40
CA PRO A 12 10.21 12.41 -4.95
C PRO A 12 8.81 12.34 -4.33
N SER A 13 7.88 13.18 -4.79
CA SER A 13 6.51 13.22 -4.28
C SER A 13 5.73 11.95 -4.59
N VAL A 14 5.93 11.38 -5.78
CA VAL A 14 5.29 10.12 -6.20
C VAL A 14 5.77 8.96 -5.33
N LEU A 15 7.08 8.83 -5.11
CA LEU A 15 7.65 7.75 -4.31
C LEU A 15 7.26 7.86 -2.82
N THR A 16 7.29 9.08 -2.27
CA THR A 16 6.85 9.33 -0.89
C THR A 16 5.37 8.99 -0.71
N ARG A 17 4.52 9.41 -1.64
CA ARG A 17 3.08 9.10 -1.60
C ARG A 17 2.82 7.60 -1.70
N LEU A 18 3.47 6.93 -2.66
CA LEU A 18 3.36 5.48 -2.83
C LEU A 18 3.77 4.73 -1.58
N ARG A 19 4.88 5.12 -0.93
CA ARG A 19 5.33 4.52 0.33
C ARG A 19 4.28 4.68 1.43
N ALA A 20 3.71 5.88 1.60
CA ALA A 20 2.67 6.13 2.60
C ALA A 20 1.41 5.29 2.34
N ASP A 21 0.95 5.24 1.09
CA ASP A 21 -0.23 4.46 0.71
C ASP A 21 0.01 2.95 0.95
N LEU A 22 1.17 2.40 0.55
CA LEU A 22 1.49 0.98 0.78
C LEU A 22 1.64 0.63 2.27
N LEU A 23 2.16 1.54 3.09
CA LEU A 23 2.22 1.36 4.54
C LEU A 23 0.80 1.30 5.15
N SER A 24 -0.11 2.15 4.65
CA SER A 24 -1.52 2.10 5.03
C SER A 24 -2.15 0.76 4.64
N TYR A 25 -1.98 0.29 3.40
CA TYR A 25 -2.49 -1.01 2.98
C TYR A 25 -1.92 -2.17 3.79
N LEU A 26 -0.63 -2.12 4.17
CA LEU A 26 -0.02 -3.13 5.04
C LEU A 26 -0.75 -3.23 6.38
N ARG A 27 -1.04 -2.09 7.01
CA ARG A 27 -1.80 -2.04 8.27
C ARG A 27 -3.21 -2.60 8.09
N HIS A 28 -3.89 -2.29 6.99
CA HIS A 28 -5.22 -2.79 6.69
C HIS A 28 -5.25 -4.31 6.42
N VAL A 29 -4.24 -4.85 5.72
CA VAL A 29 -4.10 -6.30 5.53
C VAL A 29 -3.86 -7.00 6.87
N GLN A 30 -2.98 -6.46 7.71
CA GLN A 30 -2.76 -6.98 9.06
C GLN A 30 -4.02 -6.92 9.93
N TRP A 31 -4.83 -5.87 9.79
CA TRP A 31 -6.10 -5.74 10.49
C TRP A 31 -7.11 -6.76 9.99
N LEU A 32 -7.26 -6.97 8.68
CA LEU A 32 -8.14 -8.00 8.12
C LEU A 32 -7.83 -9.38 8.69
N ARG A 33 -6.55 -9.77 8.69
CA ARG A 33 -6.11 -11.07 9.19
C ARG A 33 -6.43 -11.28 10.68
N ARG A 34 -6.32 -10.22 11.48
CA ARG A 34 -6.59 -10.27 12.93
C ARG A 34 -8.09 -10.20 13.26
N ALA A 35 -8.82 -9.31 12.62
CA ALA A 35 -10.21 -8.99 12.95
C ALA A 35 -11.23 -9.95 12.32
N MET A 36 -10.88 -10.61 11.21
CA MET A 36 -11.81 -11.45 10.44
C MET A 36 -11.55 -12.95 10.56
N GLY A 37 -10.77 -13.37 11.56
CA GLY A 37 -10.17 -14.71 11.72
C GLY A 37 -10.93 -15.89 11.11
N SER A 38 -12.16 -16.19 11.55
CA SER A 38 -12.93 -17.34 11.02
C SER A 38 -13.58 -17.08 9.66
N SER A 39 -14.00 -15.84 9.40
CA SER A 39 -14.76 -15.46 8.20
C SER A 39 -13.89 -15.32 6.96
N LEU A 40 -12.60 -15.00 7.13
CA LEU A 40 -11.62 -14.91 6.05
C LEU A 40 -10.53 -15.99 6.13
N LYS A 41 -10.76 -17.06 6.90
CA LYS A 41 -9.81 -18.18 7.02
C LYS A 41 -9.49 -18.82 5.68
N THR A 42 -10.43 -18.77 4.73
CA THR A 42 -10.27 -19.27 3.36
C THR A 42 -9.27 -18.46 2.52
N LEU A 43 -8.92 -17.25 2.93
CA LEU A 43 -7.91 -16.41 2.26
C LEU A 43 -6.51 -16.55 2.88
N GLU A 44 -6.36 -17.44 3.86
CA GLU A 44 -5.05 -17.82 4.39
C GLU A 44 -4.59 -19.12 3.74
N PRO A 45 -3.30 -19.24 3.35
CA PRO A 45 -2.16 -18.39 3.73
C PRO A 45 -1.85 -17.20 2.78
N GLU A 46 -2.71 -16.91 1.80
CA GLU A 46 -2.47 -15.93 0.74
C GLU A 46 -2.36 -14.51 1.30
N LEU A 47 -3.21 -14.13 2.26
CA LEU A 47 -3.12 -12.83 2.93
C LEU A 47 -1.82 -12.67 3.71
N GLY A 48 -1.35 -13.72 4.39
CA GLY A 48 -0.03 -13.72 5.03
C GLY A 48 1.11 -13.54 4.01
N THR A 49 1.02 -14.24 2.88
CA THR A 49 1.99 -14.10 1.79
C THR A 49 1.99 -12.69 1.19
N LEU A 50 0.80 -12.11 0.97
CA LEU A 50 0.66 -10.73 0.48
C LEU A 50 1.29 -9.73 1.45
N GLN A 51 1.03 -9.88 2.75
CA GLN A 51 1.62 -9.03 3.78
C GLN A 51 3.15 -9.03 3.70
N THR A 52 3.78 -10.21 3.66
CA THR A 52 5.26 -10.32 3.61
C THR A 52 5.85 -9.74 2.33
N ARG A 53 5.16 -9.88 1.19
CA ARG A 53 5.58 -9.30 -0.09
C ARG A 53 5.47 -7.78 -0.08
N LEU A 54 4.41 -7.23 0.51
CA LEU A 54 4.21 -5.79 0.66
C LEU A 54 5.29 -5.17 1.57
N ASP A 55 5.60 -5.84 2.68
CA ASP A 55 6.71 -5.52 3.57
C ASP A 55 8.06 -5.46 2.83
N ARG A 56 8.34 -6.46 1.98
CA ARG A 56 9.54 -6.50 1.15
C ARG A 56 9.57 -5.36 0.14
N LEU A 57 8.44 -5.04 -0.49
CA LEU A 57 8.33 -3.94 -1.44
C LEU A 57 8.60 -2.58 -0.77
N LEU A 58 8.04 -2.34 0.42
CA LEU A 58 8.30 -1.14 1.21
C LEU A 58 9.79 -0.96 1.51
N ARG A 59 10.49 -2.03 1.90
CA ARG A 59 11.95 -2.00 2.13
C ARG A 59 12.74 -1.66 0.86
N ARG A 60 12.33 -2.21 -0.30
CA ARG A 60 12.96 -1.90 -1.59
C ARG A 60 12.72 -0.46 -2.03
N LEU A 61 11.51 0.06 -1.84
CA LEU A 61 11.17 1.46 -2.11
C LEU A 61 12.00 2.39 -1.23
N GLN A 62 12.13 2.08 0.06
CA GLN A 62 12.98 2.85 0.97
C GLN A 62 14.42 2.91 0.46
N LEU A 63 15.01 1.76 0.12
CA LEU A 63 16.38 1.69 -0.41
C LEU A 63 16.54 2.50 -1.70
N LEU A 64 15.56 2.45 -2.60
CA LEU A 64 15.55 3.24 -3.83
C LEU A 64 15.56 4.74 -3.51
N MET A 65 14.68 5.18 -2.61
CA MET A 65 14.61 6.59 -2.21
C MET A 65 15.92 7.06 -1.56
N SER A 66 16.56 6.23 -0.74
CA SER A 66 17.87 6.53 -0.14
C SER A 66 18.96 6.69 -1.21
N ARG A 67 19.00 5.78 -2.19
CA ARG A 67 19.99 5.81 -3.29
C ARG A 67 19.86 7.02 -4.19
N LEU A 68 18.64 7.52 -4.35
CA LEU A 68 18.32 8.72 -5.11
C LEU A 68 18.49 10.01 -4.27
N ALA A 69 19.02 9.91 -3.05
CA ALA A 69 19.19 11.03 -2.10
C ALA A 69 17.91 11.87 -1.91
N LEU A 70 16.74 11.22 -1.95
CA LEU A 70 15.47 11.92 -1.83
C LEU A 70 15.23 12.38 -0.39
N PRO A 71 14.62 13.57 -0.20
CA PRO A 71 14.20 14.03 1.12
C PRO A 71 13.37 12.95 1.81
N GLN A 72 13.88 12.47 2.95
CA GLN A 72 13.17 11.48 3.74
C GLN A 72 12.12 12.21 4.58
N LEU A 73 10.86 11.82 4.42
CA LEU A 73 9.81 12.34 5.28
C LEU A 73 10.11 11.88 6.73
N PRO A 74 10.01 12.77 7.73
CA PRO A 74 10.10 12.38 9.13
C PRO A 74 9.09 11.25 9.41
N PRO A 75 9.39 10.35 10.36
CA PRO A 75 8.47 9.27 10.71
C PRO A 75 7.14 9.87 11.16
N ASP A 76 6.08 9.58 10.39
CA ASP A 76 4.72 9.96 10.79
C ASP A 76 4.36 9.30 12.12
N PRO A 77 3.57 9.98 12.97
CA PRO A 77 3.07 9.38 14.20
C PRO A 77 2.29 8.10 13.87
N PRO A 78 2.38 7.06 14.72
CA PRO A 78 1.63 5.83 14.50
C PRO A 78 0.14 6.15 14.47
N ALA A 79 -0.53 5.78 13.38
CA ALA A 79 -1.96 6.02 13.28
C ALA A 79 -2.72 5.16 14.32
N PRO A 80 -3.90 5.61 14.77
CA PRO A 80 -4.67 4.91 15.78
C PRO A 80 -5.07 3.49 15.32
N PRO A 81 -5.36 2.59 16.27
CA PRO A 81 -5.85 1.25 15.94
C PRO A 81 -7.12 1.31 15.09
N LEU A 82 -7.21 0.41 14.11
CA LEU A 82 -8.41 0.26 13.29
C LEU A 82 -9.51 -0.45 14.10
N ALA A 83 -10.72 0.12 14.12
CA ALA A 83 -11.87 -0.45 14.82
C ALA A 83 -12.24 -1.83 14.24
N PRO A 84 -12.76 -2.77 15.06
CA PRO A 84 -13.25 -4.04 14.54
C PRO A 84 -14.45 -3.83 13.62
N PRO A 85 -14.69 -4.73 12.66
CA PRO A 85 -15.85 -4.63 11.78
C PRO A 85 -17.14 -4.81 12.59
N SER A 86 -18.14 -3.98 12.31
CA SER A 86 -19.45 -4.03 12.97
C SER A 86 -20.26 -5.28 12.66
N SER A 87 -19.91 -6.00 11.59
CA SER A 87 -20.51 -7.27 11.18
C SER A 87 -19.56 -8.05 10.27
N THR A 88 -19.77 -9.35 10.15
CA THR A 88 -19.04 -10.22 9.21
C THR A 88 -19.12 -9.69 7.77
N TRP A 89 -20.31 -9.28 7.33
CA TRP A 89 -20.49 -8.68 6.00
C TRP A 89 -19.75 -7.36 5.84
N GLY A 90 -19.74 -6.52 6.88
CA GLY A 90 -18.95 -5.29 6.91
C GLY A 90 -17.45 -5.56 6.71
N GLY A 91 -16.94 -6.63 7.34
CA GLY A 91 -15.56 -7.06 7.15
C GLY A 91 -15.26 -7.62 5.76
N ILE A 92 -16.20 -8.32 5.12
CA ILE A 92 -16.07 -8.77 3.72
C ILE A 92 -16.02 -7.56 2.77
N ARG A 93 -16.89 -6.57 2.98
CA ARG A 93 -16.86 -5.30 2.22
C ARG A 93 -15.53 -4.57 2.41
N ALA A 94 -15.03 -4.53 3.64
CA ALA A 94 -13.72 -3.94 3.93
C ALA A 94 -12.60 -4.70 3.19
N ALA A 95 -12.63 -6.04 3.19
CA ALA A 95 -11.66 -6.85 2.47
C ALA A 95 -11.65 -6.53 0.97
N HIS A 96 -12.82 -6.44 0.35
CA HIS A 96 -12.96 -6.07 -1.06
C HIS A 96 -12.40 -4.66 -1.34
N ALA A 97 -12.72 -3.67 -0.50
CA ALA A 97 -12.22 -2.32 -0.64
C ALA A 97 -10.69 -2.24 -0.48
N ILE A 98 -10.13 -2.97 0.47
CA ILE A 98 -8.68 -3.00 0.74
C ILE A 98 -7.93 -3.65 -0.43
N LEU A 99 -8.36 -4.83 -0.88
CA LEU A 99 -7.69 -5.55 -1.97
C LEU A 99 -7.87 -4.85 -3.31
N GLY A 100 -9.07 -4.36 -3.61
CA GLY A 100 -9.36 -3.58 -4.82
C GLY A 100 -8.58 -2.26 -4.85
N GLY A 101 -8.52 -1.55 -3.72
CA GLY A 101 -7.73 -0.34 -3.57
C GLY A 101 -6.24 -0.61 -3.77
N LEU A 102 -5.69 -1.65 -3.12
CA LEU A 102 -4.28 -2.03 -3.26
C LEU A 102 -3.93 -2.36 -4.72
N HIS A 103 -4.79 -3.11 -5.40
CA HIS A 103 -4.60 -3.42 -6.81
C HIS A 103 -4.49 -2.15 -7.66
N LEU A 104 -5.45 -1.22 -7.52
CA LEU A 104 -5.42 0.04 -8.26
C LEU A 104 -4.17 0.87 -7.93
N THR A 105 -3.79 0.94 -6.65
CA THR A 105 -2.57 1.64 -6.24
C THR A 105 -1.32 1.04 -6.89
N LEU A 106 -1.22 -0.29 -6.98
CA LEU A 106 -0.10 -0.97 -7.63
C LEU A 106 -0.10 -0.77 -9.15
N ASP A 107 -1.25 -0.87 -9.82
CA ASP A 107 -1.37 -0.58 -11.26
C ASP A 107 -0.93 0.86 -11.56
N TRP A 108 -1.40 1.83 -10.77
CA TRP A 108 -0.98 3.22 -10.88
C TRP A 108 0.52 3.41 -10.63
N ALA A 109 1.08 2.71 -9.64
CA ALA A 109 2.52 2.76 -9.35
C ALA A 109 3.34 2.23 -10.53
N VAL A 110 2.95 1.10 -11.13
CA VAL A 110 3.64 0.53 -12.29
C VAL A 110 3.62 1.52 -13.46
N ARG A 111 2.45 2.07 -13.80
CA ARG A 111 2.33 3.08 -14.88
C ARG A 111 3.17 4.31 -14.60
N GLY A 112 3.11 4.84 -13.37
CA GLY A 112 3.88 6.00 -12.94
C GLY A 112 5.39 5.78 -13.05
N LEU A 113 5.89 4.65 -12.54
CA LEU A 113 7.32 4.33 -12.57
C LEU A 113 7.84 4.08 -13.99
N LEU A 114 7.04 3.45 -14.87
CA LEU A 114 7.41 3.27 -16.28
C LEU A 114 7.48 4.60 -17.03
N LEU A 115 6.52 5.51 -16.81
CA LEU A 115 6.56 6.86 -17.38
C LEU A 115 7.79 7.63 -16.88
N LEU A 116 8.11 7.52 -15.59
CA LEU A 116 9.30 8.16 -15.01
C LEU A 116 10.58 7.62 -15.65
N LYS A 117 10.69 6.30 -15.88
CA LYS A 117 11.83 5.69 -16.57
C LYS A 117 12.07 6.28 -17.96
N THR A 118 11.03 6.66 -18.69
CA THR A 118 11.19 7.27 -20.02
C THR A 118 11.74 8.71 -20.01
N ARG A 119 11.79 9.34 -18.83
CA ARG A 119 12.27 10.72 -18.64
C ARG A 119 13.59 10.81 -17.88
N LEU A 120 14.14 9.67 -17.45
CA LEU A 120 15.46 9.52 -16.84
C LEU A 120 16.46 9.10 -17.92
#